data_AF-A0A3D4RY96-F1
#
_entry.id   AF-A0A3D4RY96-F1
#
_cell.length_a   1.000
_cell.length_b   1.000
_cell.length_c   1.000
_cell.angle_alpha   90.00
_cell.angle_beta   90.00
_cell.angle_gamma   90.00
#
_symmetry.space_group_name_H-M   'P 1'
#
loop_
_entity.id
_entity.type
_entity.pdbx_description
1 polymer ?
#
loop_
_entity_poly.entity_id
_entity_poly.type
_entity_poly.pdbx_seq_one_letter_code
_entity_poly.pdbx_strand_id
1 'polypeptide(L)'
;MSVLKSASNPTIIRELYDAFTVDGMSLMDVVWEQQRYHESRRWSVVDFFDRIDPDAVSDRDKVVAWNAGRAELTTKPGADRLTRLADKETRAWSSKNPVVANIMQACGTWSRYWNEEEAFHETSLNMLAQRLGMPIVDDETFIEYRKVFPDDDMLRTLTLLAGSEIVAATNYSWAAESAEDPALQEMFRRISSDEIQHMTYFVSFARALVRSGEYPAKNAFAVGYLFLRNEGELAGSSRETIESRGNTHVNWWDHLENLDDMPAVDLQPANEKKTSMFLVALKRITGIEVASVDEVEAKWMELAAAA
;
A
#
# COMPACT_ATOMS: atom_id res chain seq x y z
N MET A 1 -1.21 -13.59 34.07
CA MET A 1 -2.64 -13.24 34.04
C MET A 1 -2.88 -12.44 32.77
N SER A 2 -3.36 -13.09 31.71
CA SER A 2 -3.71 -12.40 30.46
C SER A 2 -5.05 -11.69 30.67
N VAL A 3 -4.97 -10.37 30.74
CA VAL A 3 -6.15 -9.52 30.71
C VAL A 3 -6.50 -9.36 29.24
N LEU A 4 -7.32 -10.29 28.71
CA LEU A 4 -8.12 -10.02 27.52
C LEU A 4 -9.11 -8.90 27.90
N LYS A 5 -8.62 -7.66 27.86
CA LYS A 5 -9.39 -6.45 28.15
C LYS A 5 -10.39 -6.26 27.00
N SER A 6 -11.56 -6.84 27.20
CA SER A 6 -12.92 -6.49 26.74
C SER A 6 -13.13 -5.61 25.49
N ALA A 7 -14.05 -6.08 24.64
CA ALA A 7 -15.24 -5.38 24.13
C ALA A 7 -15.14 -4.03 23.39
N SER A 8 -13.95 -3.49 23.13
CA SER A 8 -13.78 -2.38 22.18
C SER A 8 -13.73 -2.92 20.75
N ASN A 9 -14.24 -2.12 19.80
CA ASN A 9 -13.99 -2.36 18.38
C ASN A 9 -12.47 -2.45 18.16
N PRO A 10 -11.98 -3.49 17.46
CA PRO A 10 -10.56 -3.63 17.21
C PRO A 10 -10.06 -2.44 16.39
N THR A 11 -8.82 -2.02 16.63
CA THR A 11 -8.19 -0.89 15.95
C THR A 11 -6.74 -1.17 15.65
N ILE A 12 -6.21 -0.54 14.60
CA ILE A 12 -4.78 -0.59 14.28
C ILE A 12 -3.96 0.00 15.43
N ILE A 13 -2.97 -0.76 15.92
CA ILE A 13 -1.97 -0.29 16.88
C ILE A 13 -1.02 0.67 16.15
N ARG A 14 -1.21 1.97 16.30
CA ARG A 14 -0.41 2.99 15.57
C ARG A 14 0.98 3.20 16.15
N GLU A 15 1.11 3.16 17.48
CA GLU A 15 2.39 3.34 18.19
C GLU A 15 2.99 1.99 18.57
N LEU A 16 3.34 1.18 17.56
CA LEU A 16 3.75 -0.21 17.77
C LEU A 16 5.03 -0.37 18.63
N TYR A 17 5.97 0.58 18.55
CA TYR A 17 7.17 0.55 19.40
C TYR A 17 6.81 0.73 20.89
N ASP A 18 5.87 1.63 21.20
CA ASP A 18 5.40 1.85 22.58
C ASP A 18 4.56 0.68 23.07
N ALA A 19 3.78 0.05 22.18
CA ALA A 19 3.02 -1.16 22.52
C ALA A 19 3.94 -2.24 23.11
N PHE A 20 5.14 -2.43 22.53
CA PHE A 20 6.13 -3.38 23.06
C PHE A 20 6.93 -2.87 24.27
N THR A 21 7.28 -1.58 24.31
CA THR A 21 8.26 -1.05 25.28
C THR A 21 7.64 -0.38 26.50
N VAL A 22 6.48 0.26 26.34
CA VAL A 22 5.77 1.01 27.39
C VAL A 22 4.58 0.20 27.89
N ASP A 23 3.75 -0.30 26.98
CA ASP A 23 2.51 -1.01 27.32
C ASP A 23 2.74 -2.49 27.65
N GLY A 24 3.93 -3.02 27.31
CA GLY A 24 4.34 -4.38 27.63
C GLY A 24 3.55 -5.46 26.90
N MET A 25 2.97 -5.14 25.73
CA MET A 25 2.29 -6.12 24.87
C MET A 25 3.28 -7.18 24.41
N SER A 26 2.86 -8.44 24.44
CA SER A 26 3.62 -9.52 23.81
C SER A 26 3.44 -9.50 22.29
N LEU A 27 4.32 -10.20 21.55
CA LEU A 27 4.12 -10.43 20.12
C LEU A 27 2.75 -11.05 19.84
N MET A 28 2.31 -11.99 20.69
CA MET A 28 1.01 -12.64 20.54
C MET A 28 -0.14 -11.65 20.69
N ASP A 29 -0.07 -10.72 21.66
CA ASP A 29 -1.11 -9.71 21.84
C ASP A 29 -1.23 -8.80 20.61
N VAL A 30 -0.10 -8.38 20.03
CA VAL A 30 -0.07 -7.55 18.82
C VAL A 30 -0.66 -8.29 17.62
N VAL A 31 -0.23 -9.52 17.33
CA VAL A 31 -0.75 -10.26 16.17
C VAL A 31 -2.21 -10.65 16.36
N TRP A 32 -2.67 -10.81 17.60
CA TRP A 32 -4.07 -11.05 17.89
C TRP A 32 -4.94 -9.83 17.60
N GLU A 33 -4.52 -8.62 17.98
CA GLU A 33 -5.25 -7.39 17.64
C GLU A 33 -5.25 -7.13 16.13
N GLN A 34 -4.17 -7.46 15.43
CA GLN A 34 -4.13 -7.45 13.96
C GLN A 34 -5.17 -8.40 13.35
N GLN A 35 -5.24 -9.65 13.84
CA GLN A 35 -6.23 -10.62 13.39
C GLN A 35 -7.66 -10.16 13.66
N ARG A 36 -7.95 -9.70 14.89
CA ARG A 36 -9.28 -9.21 15.26
C ARG A 36 -9.73 -8.07 14.37
N TYR A 37 -8.82 -7.15 14.06
CA TYR A 37 -9.12 -6.03 13.19
C TYR A 37 -9.38 -6.48 11.75
N HIS A 38 -8.54 -7.37 11.21
CA HIS A 38 -8.75 -8.00 9.90
C HIS A 38 -10.13 -8.66 9.78
N GLU A 39 -10.45 -9.57 10.71
CA GLU A 39 -11.73 -10.29 10.72
C GLU A 39 -12.94 -9.37 10.79
N SER A 40 -12.85 -8.28 11.57
CA SER A 40 -13.97 -7.35 11.76
C SER A 40 -14.38 -6.56 10.52
N ARG A 41 -13.54 -6.54 9.48
CA ARG A 41 -13.75 -5.73 8.27
C ARG A 41 -14.04 -6.54 7.00
N ARG A 42 -13.99 -7.87 7.08
CA ARG A 42 -14.19 -8.73 5.91
C ARG A 42 -15.51 -8.40 5.20
N TRP A 43 -15.44 -8.39 3.88
CA TRP A 43 -16.59 -8.16 2.99
C TRP A 43 -16.57 -9.14 1.82
N SER A 44 -17.72 -9.32 1.17
CA SER A 44 -17.93 -10.31 0.10
C SER A 44 -18.13 -9.60 -1.24
N VAL A 45 -17.25 -9.85 -2.22
CA VAL A 45 -17.42 -9.33 -3.58
C VAL A 45 -18.63 -9.96 -4.29
N VAL A 46 -18.98 -11.21 -3.94
CA VAL A 46 -20.12 -11.91 -4.55
C VAL A 46 -21.41 -11.12 -4.32
N ASP A 47 -21.57 -10.55 -3.12
CA ASP A 47 -22.73 -9.73 -2.75
C ASP A 47 -22.83 -8.44 -3.59
N PHE A 48 -21.70 -7.93 -4.09
CA PHE A 48 -21.64 -6.76 -4.96
C PHE A 48 -21.96 -7.09 -6.40
N PHE A 49 -21.42 -8.20 -6.92
CA PHE A 49 -21.61 -8.57 -8.31
C PHE A 49 -23.06 -8.80 -8.70
N ASP A 50 -23.88 -9.33 -7.79
CA ASP A 50 -25.31 -9.54 -8.05
C ASP A 50 -26.11 -8.22 -8.10
N ARG A 51 -25.49 -7.11 -7.69
CA ARG A 51 -26.11 -5.77 -7.64
C ARG A 51 -25.65 -4.83 -8.74
N ILE A 52 -24.58 -5.17 -9.46
CA ILE A 52 -24.05 -4.38 -10.57
C ILE A 52 -24.77 -4.86 -11.84
N ASP A 53 -25.48 -3.95 -12.51
CA ASP A 53 -26.12 -4.23 -13.80
C ASP A 53 -25.14 -3.92 -14.94
N PRO A 54 -24.56 -4.93 -15.63
CA PRO A 54 -23.52 -4.71 -16.64
C PRO A 54 -23.97 -3.81 -17.81
N ASP A 55 -25.26 -3.80 -18.11
CA ASP A 55 -25.83 -3.02 -19.21
C ASP A 55 -26.02 -1.54 -18.83
N ALA A 56 -26.06 -1.24 -17.52
CA ALA A 56 -26.22 0.11 -16.99
C ALA A 56 -24.90 0.78 -16.57
N VAL A 57 -23.80 0.02 -16.47
CA VAL A 57 -22.48 0.59 -16.15
C VAL A 57 -21.96 1.42 -17.32
N SER A 58 -21.55 2.66 -17.04
CA SER A 58 -20.98 3.56 -18.03
C SER A 58 -19.66 3.02 -18.59
N ASP A 59 -19.35 3.32 -19.86
CA ASP A 59 -18.09 2.88 -20.47
C ASP A 59 -16.85 3.38 -19.73
N ARG A 60 -16.94 4.59 -19.17
CA ARG A 60 -15.90 5.14 -18.28
C ARG A 60 -15.68 4.23 -17.07
N ASP A 61 -16.74 3.85 -16.37
CA ASP A 61 -16.64 3.00 -15.17
C ASP A 61 -16.09 1.61 -15.49
N LYS A 62 -16.41 1.06 -16.67
CA LYS A 62 -15.82 -0.20 -17.15
C LYS A 62 -14.31 -0.07 -17.33
N VAL A 63 -13.84 1.02 -17.95
CA VAL A 63 -12.39 1.29 -18.13
C VAL A 63 -11.69 1.48 -16.79
N VAL A 64 -12.33 2.17 -15.84
CA VAL A 64 -11.79 2.35 -14.49
C VAL A 64 -11.63 1.01 -13.77
N ALA A 65 -12.67 0.18 -13.76
CA ALA A 65 -12.62 -1.15 -13.14
C ALA A 65 -11.58 -2.06 -13.81
N TRP A 66 -11.45 -1.98 -15.13
CA TRP A 66 -10.46 -2.73 -15.91
C TRP A 66 -9.02 -2.32 -15.58
N ASN A 67 -8.72 -1.02 -15.57
CA ASN A 67 -7.38 -0.55 -15.21
C ASN A 67 -7.05 -0.83 -13.74
N ALA A 68 -8.03 -0.73 -12.83
CA ALA A 68 -7.86 -1.10 -11.43
C ALA A 68 -7.47 -2.57 -11.28
N GLY A 69 -8.15 -3.49 -11.98
CA GLY A 69 -7.80 -4.92 -11.94
C GLY A 69 -6.38 -5.23 -12.42
N ARG A 70 -5.86 -4.45 -13.38
CA ARG A 70 -4.48 -4.58 -13.85
C ARG A 70 -3.46 -4.02 -12.86
N ALA A 71 -3.81 -2.95 -12.14
CA ALA A 71 -2.96 -2.40 -11.10
C ALA A 71 -2.71 -3.37 -9.96
N GLU A 72 -3.73 -4.15 -9.59
CA GLU A 72 -3.61 -5.17 -8.55
C GLU A 72 -2.72 -6.36 -8.91
N LEU A 73 -2.35 -6.56 -10.18
CA LEU A 73 -1.43 -7.65 -10.56
C LEU A 73 -0.04 -7.51 -9.93
N THR A 74 0.29 -6.30 -9.47
CA THR A 74 1.61 -5.93 -8.96
C THR A 74 1.79 -6.16 -7.46
N THR A 75 0.72 -6.45 -6.71
CA THR A 75 0.71 -6.43 -5.24
C THR A 75 1.17 -7.76 -4.62
N LYS A 76 0.80 -8.90 -5.21
CA LYS A 76 1.24 -10.25 -4.76
C LYS A 76 2.77 -10.39 -4.58
N PRO A 77 3.62 -10.03 -5.56
CA PRO A 77 5.07 -10.10 -5.38
C PRO A 77 5.57 -9.24 -4.22
N GLY A 78 4.93 -8.11 -3.95
CA GLY A 78 5.24 -7.24 -2.82
C GLY A 78 5.05 -7.95 -1.47
N ALA A 79 3.90 -8.58 -1.28
CA ALA A 79 3.54 -9.29 -0.04
C ALA A 79 4.42 -10.52 0.24
N ASP A 80 4.69 -11.34 -0.78
CA ASP A 80 5.58 -12.50 -0.67
C ASP A 80 7.01 -12.06 -0.27
N ARG A 81 7.47 -10.92 -0.77
CA ARG A 81 8.79 -10.37 -0.43
C ARG A 81 8.85 -9.78 0.96
N LEU A 82 7.86 -8.97 1.34
CA LEU A 82 7.80 -8.40 2.67
C LEU A 82 7.88 -9.49 3.75
N THR A 83 7.14 -10.58 3.54
CA THR A 83 7.15 -11.73 4.44
C THR A 83 8.56 -12.33 4.58
N ARG A 84 9.27 -12.55 3.46
CA ARG A 84 10.64 -13.09 3.49
C ARG A 84 11.65 -12.12 4.11
N LEU A 85 11.53 -10.83 3.82
CA LEU A 85 12.38 -9.80 4.40
C LEU A 85 12.17 -9.71 5.91
N ALA A 86 10.93 -9.72 6.37
CA ALA A 86 10.58 -9.72 7.79
C ALA A 86 11.17 -10.93 8.53
N ASP A 87 11.08 -12.12 7.96
CA ASP A 87 11.68 -13.34 8.52
C ASP A 87 13.21 -13.26 8.62
N LYS A 88 13.86 -12.65 7.62
CA LYS A 88 15.31 -12.44 7.61
C LYS A 88 15.72 -11.44 8.68
N GLU A 89 15.06 -10.29 8.72
CA GLU A 89 15.34 -9.21 9.68
C GLU A 89 15.05 -9.66 11.12
N THR A 90 13.96 -10.39 11.35
CA THR A 90 13.64 -10.95 12.69
C THR A 90 14.81 -11.77 13.23
N ARG A 91 15.38 -12.66 12.42
CA ARG A 91 16.54 -13.47 12.83
C ARG A 91 17.76 -12.60 13.09
N ALA A 92 18.03 -11.63 12.22
CA ALA A 92 19.16 -10.72 12.33
C ALA A 92 19.12 -9.86 13.61
N TRP A 93 17.91 -9.50 14.08
CA TRP A 93 17.69 -8.66 15.25
C TRP A 93 17.42 -9.43 16.55
N SER A 94 17.03 -10.70 16.48
CA SER A 94 16.59 -11.50 17.64
C SER A 94 17.55 -11.45 18.84
N SER A 95 18.86 -11.47 18.61
CA SER A 95 19.90 -11.41 19.65
C SER A 95 20.42 -10.01 19.95
N LYS A 96 20.08 -9.01 19.14
CA LYS A 96 20.58 -7.62 19.24
C LYS A 96 19.55 -6.70 19.87
N ASN A 97 18.32 -6.75 19.35
CA ASN A 97 17.20 -5.93 19.78
C ASN A 97 15.89 -6.73 19.65
N PRO A 98 15.45 -7.42 20.73
CA PRO A 98 14.26 -8.26 20.71
C PRO A 98 12.98 -7.49 20.37
N VAL A 99 12.90 -6.20 20.70
CA VAL A 99 11.75 -5.35 20.36
C VAL A 99 11.66 -5.18 18.85
N VAL A 100 12.78 -4.85 18.19
CA VAL A 100 12.82 -4.74 16.73
C VAL A 100 12.51 -6.08 16.08
N ALA A 101 13.05 -7.20 16.60
CA ALA A 101 12.71 -8.52 16.10
C ALA A 101 11.20 -8.83 16.21
N ASN A 102 10.54 -8.45 17.31
CA ASN A 102 9.09 -8.60 17.46
C ASN A 102 8.31 -7.72 16.48
N ILE A 103 8.74 -6.48 16.23
CA ILE A 103 8.14 -5.60 15.22
C ILE A 103 8.21 -6.26 13.83
N MET A 104 9.37 -6.81 13.46
CA MET A 104 9.54 -7.50 12.18
C MET A 104 8.65 -8.74 12.09
N GLN A 105 8.59 -9.54 13.14
CA GLN A 105 7.77 -10.74 13.14
C GLN A 105 6.27 -10.42 13.09
N ALA A 106 5.83 -9.34 13.76
CA ALA A 106 4.46 -8.85 13.66
C ALA A 106 4.14 -8.38 12.23
N CYS A 107 5.06 -7.64 11.59
CA CYS A 107 4.94 -7.22 10.20
C CYS A 107 4.79 -8.42 9.24
N GLY A 108 5.71 -9.39 9.31
CA GLY A 108 5.67 -10.59 8.46
C GLY A 108 4.48 -11.54 8.75
N THR A 109 3.84 -11.40 9.92
CA THR A 109 2.61 -12.13 10.21
C THR A 109 1.41 -11.41 9.59
N TRP A 110 1.31 -10.09 9.78
CA TRP A 110 0.25 -9.27 9.21
C TRP A 110 0.28 -9.24 7.68
N SER A 111 1.46 -9.29 7.05
CA SER A 111 1.60 -9.31 5.59
C SER A 111 0.85 -10.45 4.90
N ARG A 112 0.46 -11.51 5.64
CA ARG A 112 -0.38 -12.60 5.12
C ARG A 112 -1.84 -12.17 4.94
N TYR A 113 -2.34 -11.33 5.84
CA TYR A 113 -3.68 -10.75 5.73
C TYR A 113 -3.72 -9.74 4.61
N TRP A 114 -2.69 -8.90 4.52
CA TRP A 114 -2.50 -8.01 3.38
C TRP A 114 -2.49 -8.81 2.06
N ASN A 115 -1.67 -9.86 1.93
CA ASN A 115 -1.65 -10.69 0.72
C ASN A 115 -3.00 -11.34 0.38
N GLU A 116 -3.79 -11.70 1.40
CA GLU A 116 -5.16 -12.20 1.20
C GLU A 116 -6.07 -11.12 0.64
N GLU A 117 -6.06 -9.91 1.22
CA GLU A 117 -6.86 -8.76 0.80
C GLU A 117 -6.50 -8.34 -0.64
N GLU A 118 -5.21 -8.25 -0.94
CA GLU A 118 -4.69 -7.91 -2.27
C GLU A 118 -5.06 -8.94 -3.35
N ALA A 119 -4.90 -10.24 -3.06
CA ALA A 119 -5.31 -11.29 -3.99
C ALA A 119 -6.84 -11.28 -4.21
N PHE A 120 -7.59 -10.90 -3.17
CA PHE A 120 -9.03 -10.71 -3.26
C PHE A 120 -9.40 -9.49 -4.12
N HIS A 121 -8.71 -8.36 -4.01
CA HIS A 121 -8.91 -7.19 -4.88
C HIS A 121 -8.54 -7.51 -6.34
N GLU A 122 -7.37 -8.12 -6.59
CA GLU A 122 -6.90 -8.58 -7.91
C GLU A 122 -7.97 -9.43 -8.59
N THR A 123 -8.42 -10.48 -7.91
CA THR A 123 -9.41 -11.42 -8.47
C THR A 123 -10.76 -10.74 -8.70
N SER A 124 -11.20 -9.90 -7.74
CA SER A 124 -12.48 -9.21 -7.79
C SER A 124 -12.56 -8.24 -8.96
N LEU A 125 -11.57 -7.38 -9.14
CA LEU A 125 -11.59 -6.35 -10.18
C LEU A 125 -11.41 -6.95 -11.58
N ASN A 126 -10.53 -7.95 -11.74
CA ASN A 126 -10.39 -8.64 -13.03
C ASN A 126 -11.65 -9.41 -13.42
N MET A 127 -12.31 -10.08 -12.46
CA MET A 127 -13.58 -10.76 -12.71
C MET A 127 -14.71 -9.77 -13.02
N LEU A 128 -14.76 -8.63 -12.34
CA LEU A 128 -15.70 -7.56 -12.64
C LEU A 128 -15.51 -7.04 -14.07
N ALA A 129 -14.27 -6.71 -14.44
CA ALA A 129 -13.95 -6.22 -15.79
C ALA A 129 -14.41 -7.22 -16.86
N GLN A 130 -14.16 -8.52 -16.66
CA GLN A 130 -14.64 -9.57 -17.56
C GLN A 130 -16.18 -9.59 -17.65
N ARG A 131 -16.91 -9.47 -16.53
CA ARG A 131 -18.39 -9.41 -16.53
C ARG A 131 -18.94 -8.18 -17.24
N LEU A 132 -18.20 -7.08 -17.21
CA LEU A 132 -18.52 -5.83 -17.91
C LEU A 132 -18.15 -5.88 -19.41
N GLY A 133 -17.68 -7.02 -19.91
CA GLY A 133 -17.30 -7.18 -21.32
C GLY A 133 -15.95 -6.57 -21.69
N MET A 134 -15.11 -6.24 -20.70
CA MET A 134 -13.79 -5.68 -20.93
C MET A 134 -12.79 -6.78 -21.35
N PRO A 135 -11.71 -6.41 -22.06
CA PRO A 135 -10.66 -7.36 -22.42
C PRO A 135 -10.10 -8.08 -21.19
N ILE A 136 -9.95 -9.40 -21.31
CA ILE A 136 -9.39 -10.23 -20.25
C ILE A 136 -7.86 -10.01 -20.22
N VAL A 137 -7.28 -9.95 -19.01
CA VAL A 137 -5.84 -10.01 -18.83
C VAL A 137 -5.33 -11.38 -19.28
N ASP A 138 -4.48 -11.42 -20.31
CA ASP A 138 -3.91 -12.67 -20.79
C ASP A 138 -2.86 -13.24 -19.82
N ASP A 139 -2.57 -14.54 -19.97
CA ASP A 139 -1.63 -15.25 -19.09
C ASP A 139 -0.22 -14.62 -19.11
N GLU A 140 0.21 -14.07 -20.25
CA GLU A 140 1.53 -13.45 -20.41
C GLU A 140 1.63 -12.17 -19.59
N THR A 141 0.66 -11.27 -19.73
CA THR A 141 0.47 -10.06 -18.93
C THR A 141 0.40 -10.43 -17.45
N PHE A 142 -0.43 -11.40 -17.10
CA PHE A 142 -0.62 -11.84 -15.71
C PHE A 142 0.70 -12.32 -15.05
N ILE A 143 1.60 -12.93 -15.84
CA ILE A 143 2.92 -13.37 -15.38
C ILE A 143 3.93 -12.23 -15.37
N GLU A 144 3.97 -11.41 -16.42
CA GLU A 144 4.98 -10.36 -16.59
C GLU A 144 4.89 -9.27 -15.53
N TYR A 145 3.68 -8.85 -15.16
CA TYR A 145 3.50 -7.71 -14.26
C TYR A 145 3.69 -8.05 -12.77
N ARG A 146 4.13 -9.28 -12.50
CA ARG A 146 4.61 -9.72 -11.19
C ARG A 146 6.10 -9.40 -10.95
N LYS A 147 6.56 -8.25 -11.45
CA LYS A 147 7.92 -7.71 -11.26
C LYS A 147 8.01 -6.93 -9.96
N VAL A 148 9.23 -6.83 -9.42
CA VAL A 148 9.38 -6.49 -8.00
C VAL A 148 10.25 -5.27 -7.75
N PHE A 149 9.88 -4.52 -6.71
CA PHE A 149 10.68 -3.45 -6.15
C PHE A 149 11.97 -3.96 -5.48
N PRO A 150 13.02 -3.11 -5.40
CA PRO A 150 14.19 -3.37 -4.55
C PRO A 150 13.80 -3.53 -3.06
N ASP A 151 14.37 -4.53 -2.39
CA ASP A 151 14.05 -4.99 -1.03
C ASP A 151 15.29 -5.03 -0.12
N ASP A 152 16.17 -4.06 -0.30
CA ASP A 152 17.49 -4.03 0.30
C ASP A 152 17.52 -3.51 1.76
N ASP A 153 16.48 -2.81 2.21
CA ASP A 153 16.31 -2.32 3.58
C ASP A 153 14.84 -2.27 4.00
N MET A 154 14.53 -2.78 5.20
CA MET A 154 13.14 -2.88 5.67
C MET A 154 12.44 -1.52 5.79
N LEU A 155 13.12 -0.49 6.28
CA LEU A 155 12.49 0.83 6.41
C LEU A 155 12.16 1.42 5.02
N ARG A 156 13.06 1.26 4.04
CA ARG A 156 12.76 1.66 2.65
C ARG A 156 11.60 0.87 2.07
N THR A 157 11.57 -0.45 2.25
CA THR A 157 10.46 -1.30 1.78
C THR A 157 9.12 -0.86 2.39
N LEU A 158 9.04 -0.68 3.71
CA LEU A 158 7.79 -0.26 4.36
C LEU A 158 7.35 1.15 3.95
N THR A 159 8.30 2.08 3.77
CA THR A 159 7.98 3.44 3.31
C THR A 159 7.48 3.43 1.87
N LEU A 160 8.07 2.58 1.03
CA LEU A 160 7.66 2.40 -0.36
C LEU A 160 6.26 1.83 -0.44
N LEU A 161 5.98 0.77 0.33
CA LEU A 161 4.65 0.17 0.40
C LEU A 161 3.62 1.17 0.92
N ALA A 162 3.91 1.91 2.00
CA ALA A 162 3.03 2.99 2.45
C ALA A 162 2.73 4.01 1.33
N GLY A 163 3.71 4.32 0.49
CA GLY A 163 3.55 5.17 -0.69
C GLY A 163 2.62 4.58 -1.75
N SER A 164 2.82 3.30 -2.07
CA SER A 164 1.94 2.54 -2.98
C SER A 164 0.50 2.55 -2.50
N GLU A 165 0.27 2.28 -1.21
CA GLU A 165 -1.06 2.28 -0.61
C GLU A 165 -1.72 3.67 -0.60
N ILE A 166 -0.94 4.75 -0.49
CA ILE A 166 -1.47 6.13 -0.64
C ILE A 166 -2.01 6.34 -2.05
N VAL A 167 -1.30 5.85 -3.07
CA VAL A 167 -1.72 5.96 -4.47
C VAL A 167 -3.01 5.17 -4.68
N ALA A 168 -3.03 3.90 -4.27
CA ALA A 168 -4.18 3.02 -4.38
C ALA A 168 -5.39 3.59 -3.63
N ALA A 169 -5.23 3.95 -2.34
CA ALA A 169 -6.30 4.55 -1.53
C ALA A 169 -6.90 5.80 -2.19
N THR A 170 -6.06 6.67 -2.73
CA THR A 170 -6.52 7.91 -3.35
C THR A 170 -7.25 7.65 -4.67
N ASN A 171 -6.74 6.74 -5.50
CA ASN A 171 -7.35 6.39 -6.78
C ASN A 171 -8.70 5.66 -6.57
N TYR A 172 -8.79 4.74 -5.60
CA TYR A 172 -10.05 4.08 -5.28
C TYR A 172 -11.07 5.02 -4.62
N SER A 173 -10.62 5.97 -3.80
CA SER A 173 -11.50 7.05 -3.31
C SER A 173 -12.08 7.86 -4.47
N TRP A 174 -11.24 8.26 -5.43
CA TRP A 174 -11.69 8.98 -6.63
C TRP A 174 -12.64 8.14 -7.48
N ALA A 175 -12.35 6.85 -7.68
CA ALA A 175 -13.21 5.93 -8.41
C ALA A 175 -14.58 5.80 -7.71
N ALA A 176 -14.61 5.68 -6.38
CA ALA A 176 -15.85 5.64 -5.61
C ALA A 176 -16.66 6.94 -5.72
N GLU A 177 -16.00 8.10 -5.73
CA GLU A 177 -16.67 9.40 -5.85
C GLU A 177 -17.25 9.64 -7.25
N SER A 178 -16.66 9.01 -8.26
CA SER A 178 -16.96 9.30 -9.66
C SER A 178 -17.71 8.20 -10.39
N ALA A 179 -17.82 7.01 -9.83
CA ALA A 179 -18.64 5.93 -10.38
C ALA A 179 -20.13 6.31 -10.38
N GLU A 180 -20.83 5.98 -11.47
CA GLU A 180 -22.26 6.24 -11.62
C GLU A 180 -23.11 5.13 -11.00
N ASP A 181 -22.65 3.88 -11.08
CA ASP A 181 -23.34 2.74 -10.48
C ASP A 181 -23.17 2.70 -8.94
N PRO A 182 -24.26 2.67 -8.15
CA PRO A 182 -24.19 2.69 -6.69
C PRO A 182 -23.50 1.47 -6.06
N ALA A 183 -23.58 0.30 -6.68
CA ALA A 183 -22.93 -0.91 -6.18
C ALA A 183 -21.43 -0.85 -6.46
N LEU A 184 -21.02 -0.36 -7.63
CA LEU A 184 -19.63 -0.11 -7.98
C LEU A 184 -19.00 0.97 -7.09
N GLN A 185 -19.72 2.07 -6.84
CA GLN A 185 -19.30 3.10 -5.89
C GLN A 185 -19.03 2.52 -4.49
N GLU A 186 -19.92 1.67 -3.97
CA GLU A 186 -19.71 1.04 -2.66
C GLU A 186 -18.53 0.05 -2.70
N MET A 187 -18.37 -0.73 -3.77
CA MET A 187 -17.22 -1.63 -3.94
C MET A 187 -15.89 -0.86 -3.89
N PHE A 188 -15.75 0.22 -4.66
CA PHE A 188 -14.55 1.06 -4.62
C PHE A 188 -14.34 1.72 -3.25
N ARG A 189 -15.42 2.09 -2.54
CA ARG A 189 -15.32 2.60 -1.17
C ARG A 189 -14.76 1.56 -0.20
N ARG A 190 -15.13 0.28 -0.37
CA ARG A 190 -14.61 -0.83 0.44
C ARG A 190 -13.12 -1.04 0.19
N ILE A 191 -12.72 -1.16 -1.08
CA ILE A 191 -11.31 -1.29 -1.47
C ILE A 191 -10.50 -0.10 -0.95
N SER A 192 -10.96 1.13 -1.17
CA SER A 192 -10.29 2.33 -0.63
C SER A 192 -10.14 2.30 0.89
N SER A 193 -11.11 1.74 1.62
CA SER A 193 -11.01 1.57 3.07
C SER A 193 -9.97 0.52 3.48
N ASP A 194 -9.74 -0.50 2.65
CA ASP A 194 -8.69 -1.50 2.85
C ASP A 194 -7.32 -0.86 2.61
N GLU A 195 -7.13 -0.12 1.52
CA GLU A 195 -5.85 0.57 1.24
C GLU A 195 -5.47 1.61 2.31
N ILE A 196 -6.45 2.34 2.85
CA ILE A 196 -6.20 3.27 3.96
C ILE A 196 -5.68 2.50 5.19
N GLN A 197 -6.17 1.29 5.41
CA GLN A 197 -5.71 0.41 6.48
C GLN A 197 -4.31 -0.14 6.19
N HIS A 198 -4.03 -0.62 4.97
CA HIS A 198 -2.72 -1.09 4.56
C HIS A 198 -1.67 0.02 4.75
N MET A 199 -1.94 1.22 4.24
CA MET A 199 -1.14 2.43 4.44
C MET A 199 -0.87 2.67 5.93
N THR A 200 -1.92 2.60 6.77
CA THR A 200 -1.78 2.88 8.21
C THR A 200 -0.90 1.85 8.91
N TYR A 201 -0.98 0.58 8.53
CA TYR A 201 -0.09 -0.46 9.04
C TYR A 201 1.36 -0.23 8.61
N PHE A 202 1.62 0.03 7.33
CA PHE A 202 2.97 0.31 6.84
C PHE A 202 3.61 1.51 7.52
N VAL A 203 2.86 2.61 7.67
CA VAL A 203 3.30 3.79 8.41
C VAL A 203 3.62 3.44 9.87
N SER A 204 2.80 2.61 10.53
CA SER A 204 3.04 2.19 11.90
C SER A 204 4.31 1.35 12.05
N PHE A 205 4.52 0.36 11.18
CA PHE A 205 5.74 -0.45 11.18
C PHE A 205 6.98 0.41 10.89
N ALA A 206 6.96 1.22 9.84
CA ALA A 206 8.07 2.11 9.49
C ALA A 206 8.41 3.09 10.62
N ARG A 207 7.39 3.69 11.25
CA ARG A 207 7.55 4.54 12.43
C ARG A 207 8.22 3.80 13.58
N ALA A 208 7.79 2.57 13.87
CA ALA A 208 8.36 1.77 14.95
C ALA A 208 9.85 1.46 14.72
N LEU A 209 10.27 1.29 13.46
CA LEU A 209 11.69 1.11 13.10
C LEU A 209 12.51 2.38 13.26
N VAL A 210 11.97 3.56 12.89
CA VAL A 210 12.67 4.83 13.13
C VAL A 210 12.76 5.12 14.63
N ARG A 211 11.66 4.90 15.37
CA ARG A 211 11.59 5.14 16.81
C ARG A 211 12.48 4.21 17.64
N SER A 212 12.81 3.02 17.14
CA SER A 212 13.76 2.14 17.81
C SER A 212 15.19 2.68 17.82
N GLY A 213 15.50 3.64 16.94
CA GLY A 213 16.85 4.18 16.74
C GLY A 213 17.75 3.30 15.87
N GLU A 214 17.29 2.12 15.46
CA GLU A 214 18.09 1.17 14.68
C GLU A 214 18.04 1.45 13.17
N TYR A 215 16.96 2.11 12.70
CA TYR A 215 16.81 2.48 11.29
C TYR A 215 16.85 4.01 11.13
N PRO A 216 17.75 4.54 10.30
CA PRO A 216 17.92 5.98 10.17
C PRO A 216 16.78 6.57 9.34
N ALA A 217 16.18 7.66 9.83
CA ALA A 217 15.07 8.37 9.16
C ALA A 217 15.40 8.81 7.72
N LYS A 218 16.69 8.99 7.38
CA LYS A 218 17.13 9.30 6.01
C LYS A 218 16.61 8.31 4.97
N ASN A 219 16.42 7.05 5.34
CA ASN A 219 15.95 6.00 4.43
C ASN A 219 14.48 6.23 4.06
N ALA A 220 13.65 6.69 4.99
CA ALA A 220 12.26 7.07 4.69
C ALA A 220 12.20 8.32 3.80
N PHE A 221 13.05 9.32 4.06
CA PHE A 221 13.16 10.52 3.22
C PHE A 221 13.67 10.23 1.80
N ALA A 222 14.60 9.28 1.63
CA ALA A 222 15.06 8.85 0.32
C ALA A 222 13.91 8.29 -0.54
N VAL A 223 13.05 7.46 0.06
CA VAL A 223 11.85 6.95 -0.62
C VAL A 223 10.82 8.06 -0.82
N GLY A 224 10.65 8.96 0.15
CA GLY A 224 9.80 10.14 -0.01
C GLY A 224 10.19 10.97 -1.23
N TYR A 225 11.49 11.24 -1.41
CA TYR A 225 11.98 11.97 -2.57
C TYR A 225 11.77 11.20 -3.89
N LEU A 226 11.97 9.87 -3.89
CA LEU A 226 11.70 9.02 -5.05
C LEU A 226 10.26 9.19 -5.57
N PHE A 227 9.28 9.26 -4.66
CA PHE A 227 7.86 9.43 -5.03
C PHE A 227 7.52 10.87 -5.44
N LEU A 228 8.05 11.85 -4.70
CA LEU A 228 7.59 13.25 -4.76
C LEU A 228 8.32 14.13 -5.77
N ARG A 229 9.55 13.78 -6.16
CA ARG A 229 10.36 14.58 -7.09
C ARG A 229 9.65 14.76 -8.44
N ASN A 230 10.08 15.76 -9.22
CA ASN A 230 9.64 15.87 -10.60
C ASN A 230 9.95 14.57 -11.34
N GLU A 231 8.97 14.04 -12.09
CA GLU A 231 9.03 12.72 -12.74
C GLU A 231 9.20 11.53 -11.78
N GLY A 232 8.91 11.72 -10.49
CA GLY A 232 8.82 10.66 -9.48
C GLY A 232 7.59 9.78 -9.65
N GLU A 233 7.43 8.81 -8.75
CA GLU A 233 6.36 7.80 -8.83
C GLU A 233 4.94 8.42 -8.83
N LEU A 234 4.72 9.54 -8.14
CA LEU A 234 3.39 10.20 -8.16
C LEU A 234 3.05 10.87 -9.49
N ALA A 235 4.05 11.14 -10.33
CA ALA A 235 3.91 11.82 -11.61
C ALA A 235 3.88 10.86 -12.81
N GLY A 236 3.60 9.57 -12.59
CA GLY A 236 3.54 8.60 -13.68
C GLY A 236 4.92 8.11 -14.13
N SER A 237 5.90 8.11 -13.21
CA SER A 237 7.34 7.85 -13.38
C SER A 237 7.84 7.81 -14.84
N SER A 238 8.72 8.75 -15.22
CA SER A 238 9.42 8.71 -16.53
C SER A 238 10.46 7.56 -16.59
N ARG A 239 10.15 6.40 -16.02
CA ARG A 239 11.03 5.23 -15.88
C ARG A 239 11.52 4.70 -17.22
N GLU A 240 10.75 4.85 -18.30
CA GLU A 240 11.21 4.56 -19.67
C GLU A 240 12.46 5.37 -20.04
N THR A 241 12.61 6.58 -19.49
CA THR A 241 13.76 7.47 -19.71
C THR A 241 14.89 7.25 -18.70
N ILE A 242 14.59 6.74 -17.50
CA ILE A 242 15.52 6.76 -16.35
C ILE A 242 16.28 5.43 -16.15
N GLU A 243 15.75 4.25 -16.53
CA GLU A 243 16.47 2.99 -16.30
C GLU A 243 16.42 1.99 -17.45
N SER A 244 17.58 1.78 -18.10
CA SER A 244 17.88 0.63 -18.97
C SER A 244 18.03 -0.70 -18.20
N ARG A 245 17.45 -0.80 -17.01
CA ARG A 245 17.49 -2.00 -16.18
C ARG A 245 16.20 -2.79 -16.40
N GLY A 246 16.19 -3.65 -17.41
CA GLY A 246 15.05 -4.48 -17.81
C GLY A 246 14.54 -5.51 -16.80
N ASN A 247 14.49 -5.17 -15.50
CA ASN A 247 14.06 -6.01 -14.38
C ASN A 247 13.40 -5.22 -13.23
N THR A 248 13.03 -3.95 -13.42
CA THR A 248 12.41 -3.12 -12.36
C THR A 248 10.88 -3.12 -12.45
N HIS A 249 10.23 -2.87 -11.32
CA HIS A 249 8.77 -2.86 -11.14
C HIS A 249 8.06 -1.92 -12.13
N VAL A 250 6.87 -2.31 -12.58
CA VAL A 250 5.95 -1.46 -13.36
C VAL A 250 4.81 -1.05 -12.43
N ASN A 251 4.65 0.25 -12.16
CA ASN A 251 3.49 0.78 -11.46
C ASN A 251 2.36 0.97 -12.49
N TRP A 252 1.32 0.15 -12.45
CA TRP A 252 0.26 0.20 -13.48
C TRP A 252 -0.55 1.49 -13.44
N TRP A 253 -0.65 2.14 -12.29
CA TRP A 253 -1.32 3.44 -12.20
C TRP A 253 -0.62 4.52 -13.06
N ASP A 254 0.62 4.25 -13.49
CA ASP A 254 1.41 5.10 -14.39
C ASP A 254 1.22 4.71 -15.87
N HIS A 255 0.61 3.56 -16.16
CA HIS A 255 0.37 3.01 -17.50
C HIS A 255 -1.11 2.68 -17.71
N LEU A 256 -2.00 3.62 -17.36
CA LEU A 256 -3.41 3.45 -17.69
C LEU A 256 -3.57 3.29 -19.19
N GLU A 257 -4.13 2.16 -19.59
CA GLU A 257 -4.42 1.91 -20.99
C GLU A 257 -5.71 2.61 -21.36
N ASN A 258 -5.64 3.41 -22.42
CA ASN A 258 -6.80 3.96 -23.09
C ASN A 258 -7.14 3.02 -24.25
N LEU A 259 -8.33 2.43 -24.23
CA LEU A 259 -8.83 1.69 -25.38
C LEU A 259 -9.29 2.71 -26.44
N ASP A 260 -8.92 2.49 -27.71
CA ASP A 260 -9.08 3.46 -28.82
C ASP A 260 -10.52 4.02 -28.96
N ASP A 261 -11.53 3.27 -28.52
CA ASP A 261 -12.96 3.62 -28.58
C ASP A 261 -13.59 3.99 -27.22
N MET A 262 -12.80 4.18 -26.16
CA MET A 262 -13.30 4.42 -24.80
C MET A 262 -12.78 5.73 -24.18
N PRO A 263 -13.50 6.33 -23.21
CA PRO A 263 -13.07 7.56 -22.56
C PRO A 263 -11.75 7.39 -21.80
N ALA A 264 -10.84 8.34 -21.96
CA ALA A 264 -9.60 8.39 -21.17
C ALA A 264 -9.90 8.65 -19.68
N VAL A 265 -9.16 7.98 -18.80
CA VAL A 265 -9.27 8.14 -17.35
C VAL A 265 -8.27 9.20 -16.89
N ASP A 266 -8.76 10.35 -16.45
CA ASP A 266 -7.92 11.41 -15.88
C ASP A 266 -7.83 11.27 -14.34
N LEU A 267 -6.72 10.71 -13.86
CA LEU A 267 -6.39 10.63 -12.43
C LEU A 267 -5.61 11.86 -11.92
N GLN A 268 -5.32 12.85 -12.77
CA GLN A 268 -4.53 14.02 -12.39
C GLN A 268 -5.10 14.80 -11.19
N PRO A 269 -6.43 14.94 -11.00
CA PRO A 269 -7.01 15.58 -9.81
C PRO A 269 -6.62 14.92 -8.48
N ALA A 270 -6.16 13.66 -8.49
CA ALA A 270 -5.73 12.94 -7.29
C ALA A 270 -4.31 13.29 -6.83
N ASN A 271 -3.49 13.95 -7.66
CA ASN A 271 -2.06 14.08 -7.41
C ASN A 271 -1.71 15.03 -6.25
N GLU A 272 -2.44 16.14 -6.08
CA GLU A 272 -2.25 17.04 -4.93
C GLU A 272 -2.58 16.35 -3.60
N LYS A 273 -3.64 15.52 -3.60
CA LYS A 273 -4.06 14.73 -2.45
C LYS A 273 -3.02 13.65 -2.12
N LYS A 274 -2.50 12.94 -3.12
CA LYS A 274 -1.39 11.97 -2.96
C LYS A 274 -0.16 12.62 -2.33
N THR A 275 0.29 13.75 -2.87
CA THR A 275 1.42 14.52 -2.33
C THR A 275 1.21 14.90 -0.86
N SER A 276 0.04 15.46 -0.54
CA SER A 276 -0.31 15.85 0.83
C SER A 276 -0.31 14.65 1.79
N MET A 277 -0.89 13.53 1.37
CA MET A 277 -0.91 12.30 2.17
C MET A 277 0.50 11.72 2.38
N PHE A 278 1.37 11.81 1.37
CA PHE A 278 2.76 11.35 1.47
C PHE A 278 3.57 12.17 2.47
N LEU A 279 3.46 13.50 2.44
CA LEU A 279 4.11 14.38 3.41
C LEU A 279 3.63 14.09 4.84
N VAL A 280 2.31 13.87 5.01
CA VAL A 280 1.74 13.43 6.30
C VAL A 280 2.29 12.07 6.74
N ALA A 281 2.44 11.11 5.82
CA ALA A 281 3.02 9.81 6.11
C ALA A 281 4.49 9.93 6.53
N LEU A 282 5.31 10.72 5.83
CA LEU A 282 6.71 10.98 6.20
C LEU A 282 6.82 11.60 7.60
N LYS A 283 5.97 12.58 7.93
CA LYS A 283 5.91 13.16 9.28
C LYS A 283 5.53 12.11 10.32
N ARG A 284 4.57 11.25 10.03
CA ARG A 284 4.18 10.16 10.94
C ARG A 284 5.28 9.12 11.12
N ILE A 285 5.99 8.74 10.06
CA ILE A 285 7.08 7.76 10.12
C ILE A 285 8.26 8.33 10.90
N THR A 286 8.68 9.55 10.58
CA THR A 286 9.97 10.10 11.05
C THR A 286 9.86 11.01 12.27
N GLY A 287 8.66 11.55 12.54
CA GLY A 287 8.46 12.64 13.49
C GLY A 287 8.96 14.01 13.01
N ILE A 288 9.48 14.10 11.77
CA ILE A 288 10.05 15.33 11.20
C ILE A 288 9.02 15.95 10.25
N GLU A 289 8.76 17.23 10.42
CA GLU A 289 7.84 17.99 9.58
C GLU A 289 8.55 18.57 8.36
N VAL A 290 7.92 18.39 7.19
CA VAL A 290 8.30 18.94 5.89
C VAL A 290 7.02 19.30 5.13
N ALA A 291 7.03 20.42 4.40
CA ALA A 291 5.87 20.97 3.72
C ALA A 291 5.94 20.88 2.19
N SER A 292 7.08 20.49 1.62
CA SER A 292 7.30 20.46 0.17
C SER A 292 8.30 19.40 -0.25
N VAL A 293 8.36 19.14 -1.56
CA VAL A 293 9.33 18.23 -2.18
C VAL A 293 10.76 18.71 -1.98
N ASP A 294 11.01 20.02 -2.12
CA ASP A 294 12.32 20.63 -1.89
C ASP A 294 12.77 20.44 -0.43
N GLU A 295 11.84 20.56 0.53
CA GLU A 295 12.12 20.30 1.94
C GLU A 295 12.39 18.81 2.22
N VAL A 296 11.71 17.90 1.52
CA VAL A 296 12.00 16.46 1.58
C VAL A 296 13.43 16.17 1.09
N GLU A 297 13.84 16.76 -0.04
CA GLU A 297 15.20 16.61 -0.58
C GLU A 297 16.25 17.20 0.37
N ALA A 298 16.06 18.45 0.80
CA ALA A 298 16.98 19.12 1.70
C ALA A 298 17.16 18.33 3.00
N LYS A 299 16.06 17.85 3.59
CA LYS A 299 16.10 17.04 4.81
C LYS A 299 16.77 15.69 4.58
N TRP A 300 16.53 15.04 3.45
CA TRP A 300 17.22 13.81 3.09
C TRP A 300 18.74 14.02 3.05
N MET A 301 19.20 15.05 2.35
CA MET A 301 20.62 15.35 2.18
C MET A 301 21.30 15.73 3.50
N GLU A 302 20.62 16.49 4.36
CA GLU A 302 21.08 16.80 5.72
C GLU A 302 21.31 15.53 6.54
N LEU A 303 20.33 14.63 6.58
CA LEU A 303 20.42 13.38 7.34
C LEU A 303 21.43 12.40 6.72
N ALA A 304 21.64 12.45 5.40
CA ALA A 304 22.64 11.65 4.72
C ALA A 304 24.07 12.11 5.02
N ALA A 305 24.29 13.42 5.17
CA ALA A 305 25.59 13.99 5.52
C ALA A 305 25.98 13.76 7.00
N ALA A 306 25.00 13.51 7.87
CA ALA A 306 25.20 13.26 9.30
C ALA A 306 25.49 11.79 9.66
N ALA A 307 25.39 10.86 8.70
CA ALA A 307 25.49 9.42 8.89
C ALA A 307 26.81 8.86 8.33
#